data_AF-A0A212ERG3-F1
#
_entry.id   AF-A0A212ERG3-F1
#
_cell.length_a   1.000
_cell.length_b   1.000
_cell.length_c   1.000
_cell.angle_alpha   90.00
_cell.angle_beta   90.00
_cell.angle_gamma   90.00
#
_symmetry.space_group_name_H-M   'P 1'
#
loop_
_entity.id
_entity.type
_entity.pdbx_description
1 polymer ?
#
loop_
_entity_poly.entity_id
_entity_poly.type
_entity_poly.pdbx_seq_one_letter_code
_entity_poly.pdbx_strand_id
1 'polypeptide(L)'
;MAAKSPIPNRVPKRSLKNMISPVDAKMMKFMDSYSNNEPKTMNRHLSFFNGILPSLDKYDDDEVLEFQMGVLQLMKKIKNSRQIRESSSFNCDNCVKTAAIRLLHE
;
A
#
# COMPACT_ATOMS: atom_id res chain seq x y z
N MET A 1 -60.00 34.84 -20.62
CA MET A 1 -59.10 34.17 -21.58
C MET A 1 -57.67 34.61 -21.25
N ALA A 2 -56.91 33.79 -20.52
CA ALA A 2 -55.54 34.13 -20.12
C ALA A 2 -54.57 33.42 -21.06
N ALA A 3 -53.82 34.19 -21.86
CA ALA A 3 -52.76 33.68 -22.71
C ALA A 3 -51.63 33.13 -21.83
N LYS A 4 -51.28 31.86 -22.02
CA LYS A 4 -50.16 31.21 -21.31
C LYS A 4 -48.85 31.67 -21.95
N SER A 5 -48.02 32.35 -21.17
CA SER A 5 -46.68 32.78 -21.57
C SER A 5 -45.79 31.56 -21.89
N PRO A 6 -44.98 31.57 -22.97
CA PRO A 6 -44.04 30.49 -23.25
C PRO A 6 -42.92 30.39 -22.20
N ILE A 7 -42.71 29.18 -21.69
CA ILE A 7 -41.63 28.81 -20.76
C ILE A 7 -40.28 28.98 -21.48
N PRO A 8 -39.26 29.62 -20.87
CA PRO A 8 -37.93 29.69 -21.46
C PRO A 8 -37.29 28.30 -21.45
N ASN A 9 -36.88 27.83 -22.62
CA ASN A 9 -36.21 26.55 -22.81
C ASN A 9 -34.96 26.45 -21.90
N ARG A 10 -34.98 25.53 -20.93
CA ARG A 10 -33.77 25.10 -20.23
C ARG A 10 -32.83 24.46 -21.24
N VAL A 11 -31.70 25.12 -21.50
CA VAL A 11 -30.62 24.56 -22.32
C VAL A 11 -30.13 23.28 -21.63
N PRO A 12 -30.06 22.13 -22.33
CA PRO A 12 -29.48 20.92 -21.78
C PRO A 12 -28.02 21.20 -21.37
N LYS A 13 -27.67 20.96 -20.10
CA LYS A 13 -26.27 20.91 -19.65
C LYS A 13 -25.60 19.74 -20.37
N ARG A 14 -24.99 20.02 -21.52
CA ARG A 14 -24.16 19.04 -22.22
C ARG A 14 -23.01 18.69 -21.28
N SER A 15 -22.92 17.42 -20.92
CA SER A 15 -21.74 16.83 -20.29
C SER A 15 -20.50 17.27 -21.09
N LEU A 16 -19.67 18.14 -20.49
CA LEU A 16 -18.40 18.65 -21.07
C LEU A 16 -17.36 17.53 -21.30
N LYS A 17 -17.70 16.27 -21.04
CA LYS A 17 -16.76 15.15 -21.08
C LYS A 17 -16.40 14.68 -22.50
N ASN A 18 -17.13 15.13 -23.53
CA ASN A 18 -17.03 14.55 -24.88
C ASN A 18 -16.48 15.50 -25.98
N MET A 19 -16.03 16.71 -25.66
CA MET A 19 -15.44 17.65 -26.64
C MET A 19 -13.97 17.94 -26.38
N ILE A 20 -13.25 17.00 -25.80
CA ILE A 20 -11.80 17.13 -25.63
C ILE A 20 -11.16 16.57 -26.90
N SER A 21 -10.46 17.44 -27.63
CA SER A 21 -9.73 17.00 -28.80
C SER A 21 -8.67 15.98 -28.39
N PRO A 22 -8.27 15.04 -29.27
CA PRO A 22 -7.20 14.09 -28.99
C PRO A 22 -5.91 14.78 -28.53
N VAL A 23 -5.67 16.01 -29.01
CA VAL A 23 -4.53 16.85 -28.64
C VAL A 23 -4.69 17.38 -27.22
N ASP A 24 -5.86 17.92 -26.88
CA ASP A 24 -6.14 18.44 -25.53
C ASP A 24 -6.13 17.32 -24.48
N ALA A 25 -6.61 16.12 -24.82
CA ALA A 25 -6.49 14.93 -23.97
C ALA A 25 -5.02 14.57 -23.73
N LYS A 26 -4.20 14.63 -24.78
CA LYS A 26 -2.77 14.33 -24.69
C LYS A 26 -2.04 15.41 -23.87
N MET A 27 -2.40 16.67 -24.04
CA MET A 27 -1.86 17.81 -23.29
C MET A 27 -2.23 17.73 -21.81
N MET A 28 -3.51 17.47 -21.49
CA MET A 28 -3.96 17.25 -20.10
C MET A 28 -3.24 16.07 -19.46
N LYS A 29 -3.14 14.92 -20.15
CA LYS A 29 -2.38 13.76 -19.64
C LYS A 29 -0.91 14.08 -19.40
N PHE A 30 -0.31 14.94 -20.22
CA PHE A 30 1.08 15.39 -20.05
C PHE A 30 1.20 16.32 -18.83
N MET A 31 0.29 17.27 -18.64
CA MET A 31 0.28 18.15 -17.46
C MET A 31 0.00 17.40 -16.15
N ASP A 32 -0.93 16.44 -16.18
CA ASP A 32 -1.20 15.55 -15.04
C ASP A 32 0.02 14.72 -14.65
N SER A 33 0.88 14.36 -15.61
CA SER A 33 2.12 13.64 -15.31
C SER A 33 3.07 14.48 -14.45
N TYR A 34 3.12 15.80 -14.63
CA TYR A 34 3.94 16.69 -13.80
C TYR A 34 3.31 16.96 -12.43
N SER A 35 1.99 17.15 -12.37
CA SER A 35 1.29 17.38 -11.08
C SER A 35 1.27 16.15 -10.16
N ASN A 36 1.48 14.94 -10.68
CA ASN A 36 1.66 13.74 -9.85
C ASN A 36 3.13 13.48 -9.47
N ASN A 37 4.06 14.32 -9.96
CA ASN A 37 5.46 14.40 -9.52
C ASN A 37 5.66 15.47 -8.44
N GLU A 38 4.63 15.81 -7.67
CA GLU A 38 4.88 16.21 -6.29
C GLU A 38 5.84 15.17 -5.68
N PRO A 39 6.83 15.55 -4.85
CA PRO A 39 7.57 14.58 -4.09
C PRO A 39 6.57 13.96 -3.11
N LYS A 40 5.80 12.97 -3.57
CA LYS A 40 5.15 11.95 -2.77
C LYS A 40 6.29 11.46 -1.92
N THR A 41 6.36 12.00 -0.70
CA THR A 41 7.24 11.65 0.41
C THR A 41 8.00 10.39 0.05
N MET A 42 9.22 10.57 -0.45
CA MET A 42 10.03 9.50 -1.02
C MET A 42 9.86 8.28 -0.12
N ASN A 43 9.33 7.18 -0.68
CA ASN A 43 8.88 6.06 0.13
C ASN A 43 9.97 5.73 1.15
N ARG A 44 9.64 5.74 2.44
CA ARG A 44 10.64 5.62 3.53
C ARG A 44 11.58 4.44 3.32
N HIS A 45 11.07 3.34 2.76
CA HIS A 45 11.86 2.17 2.42
C HIS A 45 12.83 2.43 1.27
N LEU A 46 12.38 3.12 0.20
CA LEU A 46 13.24 3.52 -0.91
C LEU A 46 14.36 4.46 -0.46
N SER A 47 14.08 5.42 0.43
CA SER A 47 15.12 6.31 0.97
C SER A 47 16.19 5.54 1.74
N PHE A 48 15.82 4.52 2.52
CA PHE A 48 16.77 3.65 3.20
C PHE A 48 17.63 2.86 2.19
N PHE A 49 17.01 2.23 1.19
CA PHE A 49 17.73 1.46 0.17
C PHE A 49 18.70 2.33 -0.64
N ASN A 50 18.29 3.55 -1.00
CA ASN A 50 19.18 4.51 -1.65
C ASN A 50 20.38 4.91 -0.78
N GLY A 51 20.21 4.92 0.54
CA GLY A 51 21.31 5.20 1.48
C GLY A 51 22.35 4.09 1.59
N ILE A 52 21.94 2.83 1.38
CA ILE A 52 22.86 1.67 1.49
C ILE A 52 23.42 1.21 0.15
N LEU A 53 22.80 1.59 -0.98
CA LEU A 53 23.23 1.21 -2.33
C LEU A 53 24.73 1.51 -2.60
N PRO A 54 25.27 2.69 -2.26
CA PRO A 54 26.69 2.99 -2.47
C PRO A 54 27.66 2.09 -1.69
N SER A 55 27.17 1.40 -0.66
CA SER A 55 27.96 0.39 0.06
C SER A 55 28.03 -0.92 -0.72
N LEU A 56 26.97 -1.26 -1.47
CA LEU A 56 26.90 -2.47 -2.28
C LEU A 56 27.72 -2.35 -3.57
N ASP A 57 27.99 -1.13 -4.06
CA ASP A 57 28.85 -0.91 -5.24
C ASP A 57 30.29 -1.41 -5.04
N LYS A 58 30.69 -1.66 -3.78
CA LYS A 58 32.01 -2.18 -3.41
C LYS A 58 32.03 -3.70 -3.25
N TYR A 59 30.86 -4.34 -3.27
CA TYR A 59 30.75 -5.78 -3.07
C TYR A 59 31.05 -6.52 -4.36
N ASP A 60 31.75 -7.64 -4.26
CA ASP A 60 31.82 -8.62 -5.34
C ASP A 60 30.54 -9.49 -5.41
N ASP A 61 30.46 -10.37 -6.42
CA ASP A 61 29.27 -11.20 -6.65
C ASP A 61 28.94 -12.12 -5.45
N ASP A 62 29.97 -12.63 -4.76
CA ASP A 62 29.80 -13.51 -3.60
C ASP A 62 29.31 -12.72 -2.39
N GLU A 63 29.87 -11.52 -2.16
CA GLU A 63 29.44 -10.59 -1.10
C GLU A 63 28.01 -10.07 -1.35
N VAL A 64 27.65 -9.78 -2.60
CA VAL A 64 26.27 -9.42 -2.98
C VAL A 64 25.32 -10.58 -2.70
N LEU A 65 25.71 -11.81 -3.03
CA LEU A 65 24.91 -13.00 -2.76
C LEU A 65 24.72 -13.22 -1.25
N GLU A 66 25.78 -13.08 -0.45
CA GLU A 66 25.71 -13.17 1.01
C GLU A 66 24.76 -12.12 1.59
N PHE A 67 24.88 -10.86 1.15
CA PHE A 67 23.98 -9.79 1.55
C PHE A 67 22.51 -10.12 1.23
N GLN A 68 22.22 -10.56 0.00
CA GLN A 68 20.88 -10.91 -0.43
C GLN A 68 20.30 -12.08 0.40
N MET A 69 21.10 -13.12 0.64
CA MET A 69 20.72 -14.23 1.51
C MET A 69 20.40 -13.76 2.94
N GLY A 70 21.24 -12.88 3.50
CA GLY A 70 21.03 -12.30 4.83
C GLY A 70 19.71 -11.53 4.94
N VAL A 71 19.36 -10.75 3.92
CA VAL A 71 18.07 -10.04 3.85
C VAL A 71 16.90 -11.03 3.86
N LEU A 72 16.95 -12.10 3.06
CA LEU A 72 15.89 -13.12 3.02
C LEU A 72 15.72 -13.85 4.36
N GLN A 73 16.84 -14.19 5.02
CA GLN A 73 16.82 -14.80 6.34
C GLN A 73 16.19 -13.86 7.39
N LEU A 74 16.55 -12.57 7.36
CA LEU A 74 15.97 -11.56 8.23
C LEU A 74 14.45 -11.42 8.01
N MET A 75 14.00 -11.37 6.75
CA MET A 75 12.57 -11.31 6.40
C MET A 75 11.82 -12.52 6.95
N LYS A 76 12.38 -13.74 6.78
CA LYS A 76 11.81 -14.97 7.34
C LYS A 76 11.70 -14.90 8.86
N LYS A 77 12.76 -14.46 9.55
CA LYS A 77 12.78 -14.29 11.01
C LYS A 77 11.68 -13.34 11.48
N ILE A 78 11.56 -12.16 10.86
CA ILE A 78 10.50 -11.18 11.17
C ILE A 78 9.10 -11.76 10.95
N LYS A 79 8.88 -12.51 9.86
CA LYS A 79 7.59 -13.18 9.59
C LYS A 79 7.25 -14.23 10.65
N ASN A 80 8.23 -15.03 11.07
CA ASN A 80 8.02 -16.08 12.07
C ASN A 80 7.76 -15.49 13.46
N SER A 81 8.50 -14.43 13.86
CA SER A 81 8.26 -13.75 15.13
C SER A 81 6.87 -13.13 15.22
N ARG A 82 6.29 -12.66 14.11
CA ARG A 82 4.90 -12.17 14.07
C ARG A 82 3.89 -13.30 14.29
N GLN A 83 4.04 -14.43 13.60
CA GLN A 83 3.17 -15.60 13.77
C GLN A 83 3.19 -16.12 15.21
N ILE A 84 4.36 -16.13 15.88
CA ILE A 84 4.46 -16.53 17.29
C ILE A 84 3.64 -15.57 18.17
N ARG A 85 3.77 -14.25 17.97
CA ARG A 85 3.02 -13.23 18.72
C ARG A 85 1.52 -13.32 18.50
N GLU A 86 1.09 -13.59 17.27
CA GLU A 86 -0.32 -13.78 16.93
C GLU A 86 -0.88 -15.06 17.56
N SER A 87 -0.11 -16.16 17.57
CA SER A 87 -0.50 -17.42 18.23
C SER A 87 -0.53 -17.34 19.76
N SER A 88 0.24 -16.43 20.37
CA SER A 88 0.18 -16.17 21.81
C SER A 88 -1.04 -15.35 22.24
N SER A 89 -1.74 -14.68 21.31
CA SER A 89 -2.97 -13.93 21.63
C SER A 89 -4.23 -14.81 21.64
N PHE A 90 -4.14 -16.08 21.23
CA PHE A 90 -5.26 -17.05 21.26
C PHE A 90 -5.19 -18.04 22.43
N ASN A 91 -4.24 -17.87 23.38
CA ASN A 91 -4.07 -18.78 24.52
C ASN A 91 -4.37 -18.14 25.88
N CYS A 92 -5.31 -17.19 25.92
CA CYS A 92 -5.93 -16.73 27.16
C CYS A 92 -7.35 -17.29 27.36
N ASP A 93 -7.68 -18.48 26.83
CA ASP A 93 -8.96 -19.15 27.15
C ASP A 93 -8.80 -20.59 27.70
N ASN A 94 -7.58 -21.13 27.73
CA ASN A 94 -7.34 -22.52 28.16
C ASN A 94 -6.54 -22.69 29.46
N CYS A 95 -6.12 -21.62 30.14
CA CYS A 95 -5.35 -21.75 31.38
C CYS A 95 -6.18 -22.19 32.61
N VAL A 96 -7.52 -22.20 32.53
CA VAL A 96 -8.38 -22.55 33.68
C VAL A 96 -8.89 -23.99 33.65
N LYS A 97 -8.86 -24.68 32.49
CA LYS A 97 -9.50 -26.01 32.34
C LYS A 97 -8.57 -27.20 32.61
N THR A 98 -7.26 -27.00 32.70
CA THR A 98 -6.29 -28.09 32.89
C THR A 98 -5.94 -28.35 34.36
N ALA A 99 -6.38 -27.51 35.30
CA ALA A 99 -6.14 -27.73 36.73
C ALA A 99 -7.16 -28.69 37.39
N ALA A 100 -8.36 -28.86 36.82
CA ALA A 100 -9.45 -29.61 37.47
C ALA A 100 -9.39 -31.15 37.28
N ILE A 101 -8.61 -31.66 36.32
CA ILE A 101 -8.59 -33.10 36.02
C ILE A 101 -7.55 -33.87 36.88
N ARG A 102 -6.72 -33.18 37.66
CA ARG A 102 -5.64 -33.81 38.46
C ARG A 102 -5.98 -34.06 39.93
N LEU A 103 -7.23 -33.86 40.37
CA LEU A 103 -7.67 -34.08 41.77
C LEU A 103 -8.85 -35.06 41.92
N LEU A 104 -9.05 -35.98 40.97
CA LEU A 104 -10.08 -37.03 41.07
C LEU A 104 -9.53 -38.44 40.82
N HIS A 105 -8.27 -38.68 41.20
CA HIS A 105 -7.77 -40.04 41.35
C HIS A 105 -6.68 -40.10 42.42
N GLU A 106 -7.11 -40.08 43.68
CA GLU A 106 -6.51 -40.87 44.77
C GLU A 106 -7.63 -41.30 45.72
#